data_AF-A0A1E4MFD9-F1
#
_entry.id   AF-A0A1E4MFD9-F1
#
_cell.length_a   1.000
_cell.length_b   1.000
_cell.length_c   1.000
_cell.angle_alpha   90.00
_cell.angle_beta   90.00
_cell.angle_gamma   90.00
#
_symmetry.space_group_name_H-M   'P 1'
#
loop_
_entity.id
_entity.type
_entity.pdbx_description
1 polymer ?
#
loop_
_entity_poly.entity_id
_entity_poly.type
_entity_poly.pdbx_seq_one_letter_code
_entity_poly.pdbx_strand_id
1 'polypeptide(L)'
;MTAPPEASSANEQPRYRAFLSYSHADTPAAARLHRWLETYRIPPRLVGLETPRGRVPRRLTPIFRDRNELPASSDLNEEVRNALAASACLIVLCSPEARRSRWVDQEIRYFREKHPDRPILAGLLHGEPEDAFPPSLADPSTDPDTGEAVREPAAADFRRIGDGKLARLRLVAGLTGIGLDELVQRDAQRQLRRVTAITLVSALTVVVLSTLLFVAINARNEADRQRQQAEGLIEFMLTDLRTRLEGVGRLDVLESVNTRALDYYAAQGDLDGLPAGSLDRRARVLQAMGEDDQKRGRLDAALMEFSEAHRATGALLAEMPNDPQRVFAHAQSEFWIGYTDYQRNRYAAARPHFTAYRALAEKLVKLQPGDAGALRELGYAQGNICSLELAEQARPPAGLEACRSALAAMEQAARSRPHDAGIKADLANRHAWLADALNAAGNKRDALAERQQQATIMDDLLRIDPANAAYRQDWMLSRYSMATLLSDLGDKTGARGSASLAMQAANRLIATDPDNRDWLTWRLRILQSFPDLKTEK
;
A
#
# COMPACT_ATOMS: atom_id res chain seq x y z
N MET A 1 -66.40 72.11 53.66
CA MET A 1 -67.28 70.92 53.76
C MET A 1 -67.56 70.42 52.35
N THR A 2 -66.82 69.42 51.92
CA THR A 2 -67.27 68.33 51.03
C THR A 2 -66.15 67.30 51.04
N ALA A 3 -66.48 66.12 51.56
CA ALA A 3 -65.58 65.01 51.84
C ALA A 3 -65.04 64.36 50.55
N PRO A 4 -63.87 63.70 50.60
CA PRO A 4 -63.37 62.88 49.50
C PRO A 4 -64.16 61.56 49.42
N PRO A 5 -64.41 61.00 48.22
CA PRO A 5 -64.86 59.62 48.12
C PRO A 5 -63.71 58.65 48.33
N GLU A 6 -64.03 57.65 49.14
CA GLU A 6 -63.23 56.58 49.69
C GLU A 6 -62.46 55.73 48.68
N ALA A 7 -61.26 55.31 49.08
CA ALA A 7 -60.52 54.21 48.48
C ALA A 7 -61.10 52.86 48.94
N SER A 8 -61.36 51.94 48.00
CA SER A 8 -61.22 50.48 48.13
C SER A 8 -61.63 49.84 46.80
N SER A 9 -60.74 49.19 46.05
CA SER A 9 -60.54 47.76 46.25
C SER A 9 -59.13 47.25 45.86
N ALA A 10 -58.49 46.64 46.86
CA ALA A 10 -57.63 45.46 46.77
C ALA A 10 -56.45 45.44 45.77
N ASN A 11 -55.30 45.91 46.25
CA ASN A 11 -53.97 45.47 45.80
C ASN A 11 -53.71 44.02 46.28
N GLU A 12 -54.46 43.04 45.76
CA GLU A 12 -54.19 41.62 45.99
C GLU A 12 -53.17 41.12 44.98
N GLN A 13 -51.93 40.92 45.45
CA GLN A 13 -50.92 40.23 44.63
C GLN A 13 -51.44 38.82 44.30
N PRO A 14 -51.43 38.41 43.02
CA PRO A 14 -51.95 37.11 42.64
C PRO A 14 -51.10 35.99 43.27
N ARG A 15 -51.77 35.05 43.95
CA ARG A 15 -51.16 33.87 44.57
C ARG A 15 -50.60 32.90 43.53
N TYR A 16 -51.27 32.80 42.37
CA TYR A 16 -50.87 31.93 41.25
C TYR A 16 -50.49 32.76 40.03
N ARG A 17 -49.44 32.34 39.33
CA ARG A 17 -48.99 33.00 38.08
C ARG A 17 -49.94 32.69 36.92
N ALA A 18 -50.57 31.53 36.94
CA ALA A 18 -51.62 31.18 36.01
C ALA A 18 -52.55 30.11 36.59
N PHE A 19 -53.79 30.09 36.11
CA PHE A 19 -54.72 28.98 36.23
C PHE A 19 -54.80 28.23 34.90
N LEU A 20 -54.72 26.91 34.92
CA LEU A 20 -54.85 26.07 33.73
C LEU A 20 -56.26 25.44 33.67
N SER A 21 -57.10 25.93 32.76
CA SER A 21 -58.43 25.42 32.47
C SER A 21 -58.40 24.51 31.24
N TYR A 22 -59.02 23.34 31.33
CA TYR A 22 -59.01 22.31 30.28
C TYR A 22 -60.18 21.33 30.43
N SER A 23 -60.56 20.64 29.35
CA SER A 23 -61.55 19.55 29.44
C SER A 23 -60.94 18.30 30.02
N HIS A 24 -61.71 17.46 30.73
CA HIS A 24 -61.21 16.20 31.28
C HIS A 24 -60.58 15.28 30.22
N ALA A 25 -61.09 15.30 28.98
CA ALA A 25 -60.51 14.58 27.85
C ALA A 25 -59.06 15.00 27.51
N ASP A 26 -58.66 16.23 27.88
CA ASP A 26 -57.35 16.81 27.61
C ASP A 26 -56.34 16.65 28.76
N THR A 27 -56.69 15.87 29.80
CA THR A 27 -55.86 15.66 31.00
C THR A 27 -54.39 15.31 30.69
N PRO A 28 -54.08 14.39 29.75
CA PRO A 28 -52.68 14.08 29.43
C PRO A 28 -51.91 15.27 28.85
N ALA A 29 -52.56 16.09 28.01
CA ALA A 29 -51.95 17.28 27.41
C ALA A 29 -51.75 18.39 28.45
N ALA A 30 -52.76 18.64 29.28
CA ALA A 30 -52.71 19.59 30.39
C ALA A 30 -51.60 19.24 31.39
N ALA A 31 -51.44 17.95 31.74
CA ALA A 31 -50.40 17.50 32.67
C ALA A 31 -48.99 17.69 32.13
N ARG A 32 -48.75 17.43 30.84
CA ARG A 32 -47.45 17.67 30.19
C ARG A 32 -47.11 19.15 30.14
N LEU A 33 -48.08 20.00 29.78
CA LEU A 33 -47.88 21.44 29.70
C LEU A 33 -47.61 22.06 31.09
N HIS A 34 -48.41 21.68 32.09
CA HIS A 34 -48.25 22.15 33.47
C HIS A 34 -46.84 21.86 34.01
N ARG A 35 -46.37 20.60 33.90
CA ARG A 35 -45.01 20.22 34.33
C ARG A 35 -43.92 20.99 33.59
N TRP A 36 -44.09 21.22 32.29
CA TRP A 36 -43.13 21.99 31.51
C TRP A 36 -43.10 23.46 31.95
N LEU A 37 -44.25 24.10 32.16
CA LEU A 37 -44.32 25.50 32.60
C LEU A 37 -43.73 25.69 34.00
N GLU A 38 -43.95 24.76 34.94
CA GLU A 38 -43.36 24.85 36.28
C GLU A 38 -41.83 24.66 36.30
N THR A 39 -41.32 23.83 35.39
CA THR A 39 -39.88 23.55 35.29
C THR A 39 -39.12 24.55 34.41
N TYR A 40 -39.84 25.31 33.58
CA TYR A 40 -39.25 26.31 32.69
C TYR A 40 -38.55 27.43 33.48
N ARG A 41 -37.30 27.71 33.10
CA ARG A 41 -36.49 28.78 33.69
C ARG A 41 -36.31 29.91 32.69
N ILE A 42 -36.73 31.10 33.09
CA ILE A 42 -36.61 32.30 32.26
C ILE A 42 -35.11 32.67 32.12
N PRO A 43 -34.64 33.09 30.92
CA PRO A 43 -33.24 33.46 30.72
C PRO A 43 -32.78 34.53 31.72
N PRO A 44 -31.59 34.39 32.36
CA PRO A 44 -31.13 35.32 33.39
C PRO A 44 -31.11 36.79 32.96
N ARG A 45 -30.79 37.04 31.68
CA ARG A 45 -30.78 38.38 31.06
C ARG A 45 -32.16 39.05 30.99
N LEU A 46 -33.24 38.26 31.08
CA LEU A 46 -34.63 38.74 31.00
C LEU A 46 -35.32 38.76 32.37
N VAL A 47 -34.72 38.14 33.39
CA VAL A 47 -35.29 38.11 34.75
C VAL A 47 -35.18 39.50 35.38
N GLY A 48 -36.28 40.02 35.91
CA GLY A 48 -36.32 41.33 36.55
C GLY A 48 -36.64 42.51 35.62
N LEU A 49 -36.80 42.27 34.31
CA LEU A 49 -37.35 43.25 33.38
C LEU A 49 -38.79 43.61 33.77
N GLU A 50 -39.13 44.88 33.65
CA GLU A 50 -40.51 45.35 33.80
C GLU A 50 -41.22 45.22 32.46
N THR A 51 -42.28 44.42 32.41
CA THR A 51 -43.12 44.23 31.22
C THR A 51 -44.55 44.69 31.51
N PRO A 52 -45.42 44.79 30.49
CA PRO A 52 -46.85 45.06 30.70
C PRO A 52 -47.58 44.04 31.60
N ARG A 53 -46.93 42.90 31.93
CA ARG A 53 -47.46 41.85 32.81
C ARG A 53 -46.80 41.86 34.20
N GLY A 54 -46.04 42.91 34.51
CA GLY A 54 -45.27 43.07 35.73
C GLY A 54 -43.87 42.45 35.64
N ARG A 55 -43.15 42.49 36.76
CA ARG A 55 -41.75 42.07 36.83
C ARG A 55 -41.56 40.59 36.48
N VAL A 56 -40.68 40.32 35.51
CA VAL A 56 -40.42 38.98 35.00
C VAL A 56 -39.76 38.11 36.09
N PRO A 57 -40.37 36.97 36.47
CA PRO A 57 -39.83 36.09 37.51
C PRO A 57 -38.73 35.16 36.97
N ARG A 58 -38.02 34.46 37.87
CA ARG A 58 -37.04 33.43 37.47
C ARG A 58 -37.71 32.11 37.04
N ARG A 59 -38.92 31.85 37.56
CA ARG A 59 -39.76 30.66 37.31
C ARG A 59 -41.22 31.08 37.22
N LEU A 60 -42.02 30.32 36.48
CA LEU A 60 -43.46 30.57 36.30
C LEU A 60 -44.32 29.93 37.40
N THR A 61 -43.72 29.44 38.48
CA THR A 61 -44.40 28.78 39.61
C THR A 61 -44.92 29.78 40.64
N PRO A 62 -46.07 29.54 41.28
CA PRO A 62 -46.94 28.37 41.12
C PRO A 62 -48.02 28.55 40.02
N ILE A 63 -48.33 27.47 39.29
CA ILE A 63 -49.44 27.41 38.33
C ILE A 63 -50.49 26.47 38.90
N PHE A 64 -51.71 26.96 39.07
CA PHE A 64 -52.79 26.13 39.56
C PHE A 64 -53.35 25.28 38.41
N ARG A 65 -53.55 23.99 38.68
CA ARG A 65 -54.20 23.03 37.77
C ARG A 65 -55.17 22.23 38.61
N ASP A 66 -56.45 22.30 38.28
CA ASP A 66 -57.43 21.42 38.90
C ASP A 66 -57.09 19.95 38.60
N ARG A 67 -57.26 19.06 39.57
CA ARG A 67 -56.91 17.64 39.46
C ARG A 67 -58.10 16.71 39.67
N ASN A 68 -59.31 17.19 39.94
CA ASN A 68 -60.39 16.33 40.43
C ASN A 68 -61.59 16.21 39.47
N GLU A 69 -62.07 14.97 39.39
CA GLU A 69 -63.31 14.52 38.73
C GLU A 69 -64.53 14.79 39.65
N LEU A 70 -65.68 15.13 39.05
CA LEU A 70 -67.01 15.40 39.65
C LEU A 70 -67.49 14.33 40.70
N PRO A 71 -68.67 14.48 41.35
CA PRO A 71 -69.32 15.61 42.04
C PRO A 71 -69.78 15.17 43.46
N ALA A 72 -68.98 15.41 44.51
CA ALA A 72 -69.42 15.15 45.90
C ALA A 72 -68.57 15.91 46.94
N SER A 73 -68.70 17.24 46.98
CA SER A 73 -68.49 18.08 48.16
C SER A 73 -68.70 19.55 47.77
N SER A 74 -69.34 20.34 48.64
CA SER A 74 -69.62 21.77 48.44
C SER A 74 -68.36 22.64 48.43
N ASP A 75 -67.24 22.15 48.97
CA ASP A 75 -66.07 22.97 49.28
C ASP A 75 -65.08 23.07 48.11
N LEU A 76 -65.05 22.07 47.22
CA LEU A 76 -64.11 22.04 46.08
C LEU A 76 -64.42 23.12 45.02
N ASN A 77 -65.69 23.50 44.90
CA ASN A 77 -66.13 24.54 43.96
C ASN A 77 -65.71 25.95 44.42
N GLU A 78 -65.59 26.16 45.74
CA GLU A 78 -65.05 27.40 46.30
C GLU A 78 -63.52 27.47 46.15
N GLU A 79 -62.80 26.36 46.35
CA GLU A 79 -61.34 26.33 46.19
C GLU A 79 -60.92 26.68 44.74
N VAL A 80 -61.60 26.12 43.74
CA VAL A 80 -61.35 26.43 42.32
C VAL A 80 -61.67 27.89 42.02
N ARG A 81 -62.81 28.42 42.48
CA ARG A 81 -63.17 29.84 42.31
C ARG A 81 -62.17 30.79 42.99
N ASN A 82 -61.72 30.45 44.20
CA ASN A 82 -60.71 31.20 44.93
C ASN A 82 -59.35 31.16 44.23
N ALA A 83 -58.94 30.00 43.70
CA ALA A 83 -57.72 29.86 42.91
C ALA A 83 -57.80 30.64 41.59
N LEU A 84 -58.97 30.65 40.93
CA LEU A 84 -59.23 31.42 39.71
C LEU A 84 -59.15 32.93 39.99
N ALA A 85 -59.77 33.39 41.08
CA ALA A 85 -59.72 34.79 41.52
C ALA A 85 -58.30 35.22 41.91
N ALA A 86 -57.52 34.32 42.51
CA ALA A 86 -56.13 34.59 42.93
C ALA A 86 -55.09 34.38 41.80
N SER A 87 -55.50 34.15 40.56
CA SER A 87 -54.60 33.89 39.42
C SER A 87 -54.34 35.13 38.56
N ALA A 88 -53.08 35.36 38.21
CA ALA A 88 -52.67 36.50 37.37
C ALA A 88 -53.10 36.38 35.90
N CYS A 89 -53.31 35.15 35.43
CA CYS A 89 -53.64 34.80 34.05
C CYS A 89 -54.47 33.52 34.03
N LEU A 90 -55.40 33.39 33.08
CA LEU A 90 -56.07 32.13 32.76
C LEU A 90 -55.47 31.55 31.48
N ILE A 91 -55.08 30.28 31.48
CA ILE A 91 -54.66 29.54 30.30
C ILE A 91 -55.77 28.54 29.99
N VAL A 92 -56.37 28.64 28.80
CA VAL A 92 -57.45 27.74 28.36
C VAL A 92 -56.91 26.81 27.28
N LEU A 93 -56.94 25.51 27.54
CA LEU A 93 -56.66 24.51 26.51
C LEU A 93 -57.93 24.27 25.68
N CYS A 94 -57.88 24.70 24.44
CA CYS A 94 -59.01 24.68 23.51
C CYS A 94 -58.99 23.38 22.69
N SER A 95 -60.12 22.70 22.69
CA SER A 95 -60.42 21.45 21.99
C SER A 95 -61.94 21.38 21.75
N PRO A 96 -62.44 20.57 20.80
CA PRO A 96 -63.88 20.36 20.62
C PRO A 96 -64.58 19.87 21.90
N GLU A 97 -63.84 19.19 22.79
CA GLU A 97 -64.30 18.76 24.10
C GLU A 97 -64.36 19.92 25.11
N ALA A 98 -63.38 20.84 25.07
CA ALA A 98 -63.38 22.04 25.90
C ALA A 98 -64.51 23.01 25.52
N ARG A 99 -64.81 23.16 24.23
CA ARG A 99 -65.96 23.97 23.76
C ARG A 99 -67.30 23.45 24.28
N ARG A 100 -67.46 22.13 24.39
CA ARG A 100 -68.67 21.47 24.93
C ARG A 100 -68.71 21.43 26.45
N SER A 101 -67.62 21.75 27.13
CA SER A 101 -67.53 21.69 28.60
C SER A 101 -68.15 22.93 29.24
N ARG A 102 -69.27 22.73 29.96
CA ARG A 102 -69.92 23.80 30.74
C ARG A 102 -69.00 24.38 31.82
N TRP A 103 -68.07 23.59 32.35
CA TRP A 103 -67.15 24.00 33.40
C TRP A 103 -66.08 24.96 32.89
N VAL A 104 -65.44 24.64 31.76
CA VAL A 104 -64.43 25.52 31.13
C VAL A 104 -65.05 26.88 30.76
N ASP A 105 -66.27 26.87 30.21
CA ASP A 105 -67.00 28.09 29.86
C ASP A 105 -67.37 28.93 31.10
N GLN A 106 -67.78 28.28 32.20
CA GLN A 106 -68.04 28.96 33.49
C GLN A 106 -66.77 29.56 34.10
N GLU A 107 -65.63 28.87 34.04
CA GLU A 107 -64.34 29.38 34.50
C GLU A 107 -63.93 30.63 33.71
N ILE A 108 -64.09 30.62 32.38
CA ILE A 108 -63.80 31.78 31.54
C ILE A 108 -64.67 32.98 31.93
N ARG A 109 -65.99 32.77 32.10
CA ARG A 109 -66.91 33.83 32.51
C ARG A 109 -66.58 34.37 33.89
N TYR A 110 -66.36 33.49 34.86
CA TYR A 110 -66.03 33.88 36.22
C TYR A 110 -64.70 34.65 36.29
N PHE A 111 -63.68 34.23 35.54
CA PHE A 111 -62.42 34.95 35.47
C PHE A 111 -62.59 36.34 34.87
N ARG A 112 -63.41 36.48 33.81
CA ARG A 112 -63.70 37.78 33.19
C ARG A 112 -64.51 38.70 34.07
N GLU A 113 -65.49 38.17 34.77
CA GLU A 113 -66.31 38.94 35.72
C GLU A 113 -65.46 39.50 36.87
N LYS A 114 -64.54 38.70 37.41
CA LYS A 114 -63.66 39.13 38.50
C LYS A 114 -62.48 39.97 38.05
N HIS A 115 -61.96 39.71 36.85
CA HIS A 115 -60.75 40.33 36.32
C HIS A 115 -60.91 40.69 34.82
N PRO A 116 -61.63 41.78 34.51
CA PRO A 116 -61.89 42.18 33.12
C PRO A 116 -60.59 42.43 32.34
N ASP A 117 -59.57 42.99 33.00
CA ASP A 117 -58.32 43.43 32.35
C ASP A 117 -57.23 42.35 32.27
N ARG A 118 -57.38 41.22 32.98
CA ARG A 118 -56.35 40.16 33.02
C ARG A 118 -56.32 39.30 31.75
N PRO A 119 -55.16 38.72 31.37
CA PRO A 119 -55.05 37.92 30.16
C PRO A 119 -55.77 36.58 30.28
N ILE A 120 -56.38 36.17 29.17
CA ILE A 120 -56.74 34.78 28.89
C ILE A 120 -55.90 34.32 27.69
N LEU A 121 -55.10 33.29 27.88
CA LEU A 121 -54.24 32.71 26.85
C LEU A 121 -54.86 31.42 26.34
N ALA A 122 -55.25 31.41 25.07
CA ALA A 122 -55.78 30.22 24.42
C ALA A 122 -54.64 29.31 23.93
N GLY A 123 -54.73 28.02 24.18
CA GLY A 123 -53.83 26.99 23.64
C GLY A 123 -54.64 25.97 22.84
N LEU A 124 -54.58 26.01 21.52
CA LEU A 124 -55.35 25.12 20.65
C LEU A 124 -54.68 23.75 20.53
N LEU A 125 -55.29 22.72 21.10
CA LEU A 125 -54.74 21.35 21.13
C LEU A 125 -55.05 20.56 19.85
N HIS A 126 -56.32 20.55 19.44
CA HIS A 126 -56.85 19.90 18.23
C HIS A 126 -58.20 20.53 17.85
N GLY A 127 -58.68 20.28 16.62
CA GLY A 127 -59.85 20.95 16.04
C GLY A 127 -59.53 22.34 15.49
N GLU A 128 -60.45 22.97 14.74
CA GLU A 128 -60.31 24.35 14.28
C GLU A 128 -60.74 25.37 15.37
N PRO A 129 -60.23 26.62 15.36
CA PRO A 129 -60.60 27.63 16.36
C PRO A 129 -62.13 27.80 16.53
N GLU A 130 -62.88 27.73 15.43
CA GLU A 130 -64.34 27.82 15.40
C GLU A 130 -65.02 26.67 16.18
N ASP A 131 -64.42 25.48 16.15
CA ASP A 131 -64.96 24.26 16.76
C ASP A 131 -64.36 23.96 18.13
N ALA A 132 -63.25 24.61 18.50
CA ALA A 132 -62.48 24.30 19.70
C ALA A 132 -62.53 25.38 20.78
N PHE A 133 -62.85 26.64 20.43
CA PHE A 133 -62.89 27.71 21.43
C PHE A 133 -64.23 27.67 22.17
N PRO A 134 -64.24 27.70 23.52
CA PRO A 134 -65.48 27.85 24.27
C PRO A 134 -66.24 29.13 23.87
N PRO A 135 -67.58 29.15 23.90
CA PRO A 135 -68.38 30.30 23.47
C PRO A 135 -67.96 31.62 24.15
N SER A 136 -67.65 31.58 25.45
CA SER A 136 -67.24 32.77 26.21
C SER A 136 -65.82 33.27 25.89
N LEU A 137 -65.06 32.53 25.09
CA LEU A 137 -63.76 32.92 24.55
C LEU A 137 -63.85 33.35 23.07
N ALA A 138 -64.91 32.92 22.37
CA ALA A 138 -65.13 33.18 20.95
C ALA A 138 -65.92 34.47 20.68
N ASP A 139 -66.68 34.98 21.66
CA ASP A 139 -67.35 36.29 21.55
C ASP A 139 -66.35 37.44 21.73
N PRO A 140 -66.10 38.28 20.70
CA PRO A 140 -65.32 39.49 20.89
C PRO A 140 -66.15 40.48 21.72
N SER A 141 -65.63 40.92 22.87
CA SER A 141 -66.21 42.09 23.54
C SER A 141 -66.06 43.30 22.60
N THR A 142 -67.17 43.82 22.09
CA THR A 142 -67.23 45.08 21.33
C THR A 142 -67.17 46.25 22.31
N ASP A 143 -66.30 47.23 22.04
CA ASP A 143 -66.31 48.51 22.76
C ASP A 143 -67.58 49.29 22.37
N PRO A 144 -68.45 49.71 23.33
CA PRO A 144 -69.71 50.36 23.01
C PRO A 144 -69.58 51.68 22.24
N ASP A 145 -68.41 52.35 22.30
CA ASP A 145 -68.22 53.67 21.69
C ASP A 145 -67.50 53.67 20.33
N THR A 146 -66.88 52.56 19.92
CA THR A 146 -66.08 52.54 18.67
C THR A 146 -66.39 51.37 17.72
N GLY A 147 -67.15 50.36 18.14
CA GLY A 147 -67.58 49.26 17.25
C GLY A 147 -66.44 48.38 16.70
N GLU A 148 -65.21 48.54 17.18
CA GLU A 148 -64.08 47.65 16.86
C GLU A 148 -64.00 46.46 17.81
N ALA A 149 -63.59 45.30 17.29
CA ALA A 149 -63.39 44.08 18.07
C ALA A 149 -62.17 44.23 19.00
N VAL A 150 -62.38 44.27 20.31
CA VAL A 150 -61.35 44.72 21.26
C VAL A 150 -60.22 43.69 21.49
N ARG A 151 -60.37 42.40 21.20
CA ARG A 151 -59.30 41.39 21.38
C ARG A 151 -59.61 40.07 20.68
N GLU A 152 -58.91 39.73 19.60
CA GLU A 152 -58.75 38.32 19.22
C GLU A 152 -57.81 37.64 20.23
N PRO A 153 -58.19 36.50 20.85
CA PRO A 153 -57.30 35.78 21.75
C PRO A 153 -56.15 35.18 20.93
N ALA A 154 -54.94 35.73 21.08
CA ALA A 154 -53.73 35.20 20.46
C ALA A 154 -53.49 33.75 20.89
N ALA A 155 -53.92 32.79 20.07
CA ALA A 155 -53.89 31.38 20.42
C ALA A 155 -52.53 30.74 20.11
N ALA A 156 -51.96 30.05 21.09
CA ALA A 156 -50.83 29.16 20.90
C ALA A 156 -51.31 27.87 20.21
N ASP A 157 -50.99 27.72 18.93
CA ASP A 157 -51.39 26.55 18.13
C ASP A 157 -50.46 25.37 18.40
N PHE A 158 -50.96 24.34 19.09
CA PHE A 158 -50.25 23.09 19.37
C PHE A 158 -50.48 22.01 18.29
N ARG A 159 -51.29 22.28 17.26
CA ARG A 159 -51.60 21.34 16.15
C ARG A 159 -50.52 21.28 15.08
N ARG A 160 -49.80 22.40 14.85
CA ARG A 160 -48.89 22.59 13.72
C ARG A 160 -47.67 21.65 13.82
N ILE A 161 -47.44 20.84 12.77
CA ILE A 161 -46.40 19.80 12.68
C ILE A 161 -45.01 20.41 12.96
N GLY A 162 -44.49 20.11 14.15
CA GLY A 162 -43.25 20.62 14.72
C GLY A 162 -43.23 20.31 16.22
N ASP A 163 -42.08 20.46 16.88
CA ASP A 163 -41.77 19.94 18.23
C ASP A 163 -42.61 20.54 19.41
N GLY A 164 -43.74 21.21 19.13
CA GLY A 164 -44.63 21.90 20.09
C GLY A 164 -43.96 23.04 20.87
N LYS A 165 -42.66 23.23 20.67
CA LYS A 165 -41.79 24.09 21.46
C LYS A 165 -42.08 25.57 21.26
N LEU A 166 -42.37 25.98 20.03
CA LEU A 166 -42.72 27.37 19.72
C LEU A 166 -44.07 27.77 20.35
N ALA A 167 -45.06 26.87 20.33
CA ALA A 167 -46.36 27.08 20.98
C ALA A 167 -46.22 27.21 22.50
N ARG A 168 -45.38 26.38 23.13
CA ARG A 168 -45.04 26.51 24.55
C ARG A 168 -44.34 27.84 24.87
N LEU A 169 -43.41 28.29 24.04
CA LEU A 169 -42.74 29.59 24.20
C LEU A 169 -43.70 30.77 24.00
N ARG A 170 -44.72 30.65 23.13
CA ARG A 170 -45.80 31.65 23.00
C ARG A 170 -46.62 31.80 24.27
N LEU A 171 -46.93 30.70 24.97
CA LEU A 171 -47.59 30.78 26.27
C LEU A 171 -46.69 31.46 27.31
N VAL A 172 -45.38 31.17 27.32
CA VAL A 172 -44.43 31.88 28.20
C VAL A 172 -44.37 33.37 27.88
N ALA A 173 -44.32 33.74 26.61
CA ALA A 173 -44.39 35.13 26.15
C ALA A 173 -45.68 35.81 26.64
N GLY A 174 -46.84 35.16 26.49
CA GLY A 174 -48.12 35.67 26.99
C GLY A 174 -48.19 35.84 28.51
N LEU A 175 -47.60 34.92 29.26
CA LEU A 175 -47.55 34.95 30.73
C LEU A 175 -46.60 36.02 31.28
N THR A 176 -45.53 36.34 30.56
CA THR A 176 -44.44 37.20 31.04
C THR A 176 -44.41 38.57 30.36
N GLY A 177 -45.09 38.75 29.24
CA GLY A 177 -45.04 39.96 28.41
C GLY A 177 -43.75 40.12 27.61
N ILE A 178 -42.90 39.08 27.53
CA ILE A 178 -41.64 39.09 26.76
C ILE A 178 -41.92 38.76 25.29
N GLY A 179 -41.25 39.44 24.35
CA GLY A 179 -41.35 39.12 22.92
C GLY A 179 -40.91 37.68 22.61
N LEU A 180 -41.66 36.98 21.74
CA LEU A 180 -41.37 35.59 21.37
C LEU A 180 -39.94 35.43 20.80
N ASP A 181 -39.47 36.43 20.05
CA ASP A 181 -38.15 36.41 19.40
C ASP A 181 -37.00 36.40 20.42
N GLU A 182 -37.16 37.07 21.57
CA GLU A 182 -36.14 37.10 22.62
C GLU A 182 -35.98 35.74 23.33
N LEU A 183 -37.07 34.97 23.39
CA LEU A 183 -37.12 33.63 23.97
C LEU A 183 -36.55 32.56 23.00
N VAL A 184 -36.69 32.74 21.69
CA VAL A 184 -36.24 31.79 20.65
C VAL A 184 -34.73 31.89 20.37
N GLN A 185 -34.12 33.08 20.46
CA GLN A 185 -32.72 33.35 20.07
C GLN A 185 -31.62 32.50 20.76
N ARG A 186 -31.91 31.82 21.88
CA ARG A 186 -30.91 31.09 22.68
C ARG A 186 -30.47 29.74 22.10
N ASP A 187 -31.37 28.99 21.45
CA ASP A 187 -31.06 27.61 21.06
C ASP A 187 -30.31 27.51 19.73
N ALA A 188 -30.63 28.38 18.77
CA ALA A 188 -29.89 28.49 17.51
C ALA A 188 -28.42 28.87 17.74
N GLN A 189 -28.15 29.81 18.66
CA GLN A 189 -26.79 30.25 18.99
C GLN A 189 -25.95 29.15 19.66
N ARG A 190 -26.55 28.28 20.49
CA ARG A 190 -25.83 27.17 21.13
C ARG A 190 -25.48 26.06 20.14
N GLN A 191 -26.39 25.73 19.24
CA GLN A 191 -26.15 24.72 18.20
C GLN A 191 -25.07 25.20 17.23
N LEU A 192 -25.15 26.46 16.77
CA LEU A 192 -24.11 27.04 15.91
C LEU A 192 -22.73 27.05 16.57
N ARG A 193 -22.62 27.43 17.85
CA ARG A 193 -21.33 27.38 18.59
C ARG A 193 -20.78 25.96 18.76
N ARG A 194 -21.63 24.96 18.96
CA ARG A 194 -21.20 23.55 19.06
C ARG A 194 -20.74 22.99 17.72
N VAL A 195 -21.51 23.23 16.67
CA VAL A 195 -21.16 22.78 15.32
C VAL A 195 -19.88 23.45 14.85
N THR A 196 -19.74 24.78 15.00
CA THR A 196 -18.50 25.50 14.65
C THR A 196 -17.28 25.00 15.43
N ALA A 197 -17.42 24.74 16.74
CA ALA A 197 -16.32 24.16 17.53
C ALA A 197 -15.92 22.76 17.04
N ILE A 198 -16.88 21.88 16.75
CA ILE A 198 -16.61 20.54 16.22
C ILE A 198 -15.95 20.64 14.83
N THR A 199 -16.44 21.50 13.94
CA THR A 199 -15.86 21.70 12.61
C THR A 199 -14.42 22.21 12.69
N LEU A 200 -14.12 23.15 13.61
CA LEU A 200 -12.76 23.65 13.82
C LEU A 200 -11.81 22.56 14.33
N VAL A 201 -12.26 21.76 15.31
CA VAL A 201 -11.46 20.62 15.82
C VAL A 201 -11.23 19.59 14.72
N SER A 202 -12.26 19.22 13.98
CA SER A 202 -12.14 18.28 12.85
C SER A 202 -11.21 18.80 11.76
N ALA A 203 -11.30 20.09 11.40
CA ALA A 203 -10.41 20.71 10.43
C ALA A 203 -8.95 20.71 10.92
N LEU A 204 -8.72 21.01 12.21
CA LEU A 204 -7.39 20.95 12.82
C LEU A 204 -6.82 19.52 12.77
N THR A 205 -7.63 18.52 13.10
CA THR A 205 -7.23 17.10 13.03
C THR A 205 -6.85 16.70 11.62
N VAL A 206 -7.63 17.11 10.60
CA VAL A 206 -7.30 16.84 9.19
C VAL A 206 -5.98 17.51 8.79
N VAL A 207 -5.73 18.75 9.21
CA VAL A 207 -4.45 19.43 8.98
C VAL A 207 -3.30 18.66 9.63
N VAL A 208 -3.41 18.29 10.90
CA VAL A 208 -2.37 17.53 11.61
C VAL A 208 -2.10 16.17 10.94
N LEU A 209 -3.14 15.41 10.61
CA LEU A 209 -2.98 14.13 9.92
C LEU A 209 -2.36 14.32 8.53
N SER A 210 -2.74 15.37 7.81
CA SER A 210 -2.17 15.70 6.50
C SER A 210 -0.70 16.08 6.60
N THR A 211 -0.31 16.85 7.62
CA THR A 211 1.09 17.19 7.90
C THR A 211 1.91 15.95 8.28
N LEU A 212 1.38 15.07 9.13
CA LEU A 212 2.05 13.82 9.49
C LEU A 212 2.23 12.90 8.28
N LEU A 213 1.20 12.79 7.42
CA LEU A 213 1.28 12.02 6.18
C LEU A 213 2.32 12.64 5.23
N PHE A 214 2.35 13.96 5.09
CA PHE A 214 3.33 14.66 4.27
C PHE A 214 4.76 14.41 4.77
N VAL A 215 5.00 14.50 6.08
CA VAL A 215 6.30 14.20 6.70
C VAL A 215 6.69 12.74 6.48
N ALA A 216 5.76 11.79 6.65
CA ALA A 216 6.02 10.38 6.44
C ALA A 216 6.38 10.05 4.98
N ILE A 217 5.65 10.64 4.01
CA ILE A 217 5.95 10.48 2.58
C ILE A 217 7.29 11.12 2.24
N ASN A 218 7.55 12.33 2.74
CA ASN A 218 8.81 13.02 2.45
C ASN A 218 10.01 12.27 3.06
N ALA A 219 9.88 11.73 4.28
CA ALA A 219 10.91 10.90 4.91
C ALA A 219 11.17 9.62 4.11
N ARG A 220 10.12 8.96 3.60
CA ARG A 220 10.26 7.78 2.73
C ARG A 220 10.95 8.12 1.42
N ASN A 221 10.53 9.20 0.76
CA ASN A 221 11.14 9.65 -0.50
C ASN A 221 12.61 10.03 -0.32
N GLU A 222 12.98 10.64 0.80
CA GLU A 222 14.37 10.99 1.10
C GLU A 222 15.22 9.73 1.35
N ALA A 223 14.68 8.74 2.07
CA ALA A 223 15.34 7.44 2.25
C ALA A 223 15.54 6.71 0.91
N ASP A 224 14.54 6.73 0.03
CA ASP A 224 14.63 6.13 -1.31
C ASP A 224 15.68 6.84 -2.18
N ARG A 225 15.78 8.17 -2.09
CA ARG A 225 16.82 8.94 -2.80
C ARG A 225 18.23 8.62 -2.31
N GLN A 226 18.44 8.59 -1.00
CA GLN A 226 19.76 8.26 -0.43
C GLN A 226 20.20 6.86 -0.83
N ARG A 227 19.26 5.90 -0.80
CA ARG A 227 19.48 4.53 -1.28
C ARG A 227 19.82 4.48 -2.76
N GLN A 228 19.07 5.17 -3.62
CA GLN A 228 19.35 5.21 -5.06
C GLN A 228 20.73 5.80 -5.37
N GLN A 229 21.16 6.83 -4.63
CA GLN A 229 22.50 7.40 -4.76
C GLN A 229 23.59 6.41 -4.36
N ALA A 230 23.46 5.78 -3.18
CA ALA A 230 24.42 4.79 -2.69
C ALA A 230 24.50 3.58 -3.64
N GLU A 231 23.37 3.08 -4.11
CA GLU A 231 23.34 1.95 -5.03
C GLU A 231 23.77 2.33 -6.45
N GLY A 232 23.65 3.59 -6.85
CA GLY A 232 24.23 4.11 -8.09
C GLY A 232 25.75 4.11 -8.04
N LEU A 233 26.35 4.44 -6.89
CA LEU A 233 27.79 4.30 -6.67
C LEU A 233 28.23 2.83 -6.73
N ILE A 234 27.46 1.92 -6.12
CA ILE A 234 27.73 0.47 -6.21
C ILE A 234 27.65 -0.01 -7.65
N GLU A 235 26.63 0.41 -8.41
CA GLU A 235 26.51 0.03 -9.82
C GLU A 235 27.71 0.51 -10.64
N PHE A 236 28.15 1.76 -10.47
CA PHE A 236 29.37 2.29 -11.10
C PHE A 236 30.62 1.49 -10.70
N MET A 237 30.72 1.09 -9.43
CA MET A 237 31.83 0.27 -8.94
C MET A 237 31.85 -1.13 -9.58
N LEU A 238 30.69 -1.73 -9.80
CA LEU A 238 30.56 -3.08 -10.35
C LEU A 238 30.74 -3.16 -11.86
N THR A 239 30.39 -2.11 -12.60
CA THR A 239 30.48 -2.09 -14.06
C THR A 239 31.71 -1.32 -14.54
N ASP A 240 31.70 0.00 -14.40
CA ASP A 240 32.74 0.88 -14.92
C ASP A 240 34.10 0.65 -14.25
N LEU A 241 34.14 0.68 -12.92
CA LEU A 241 35.40 0.55 -12.18
C LEU A 241 35.97 -0.86 -12.33
N ARG A 242 35.11 -1.89 -12.25
CA ARG A 242 35.51 -3.29 -12.48
C ARG A 242 36.16 -3.48 -13.84
N THR A 243 35.50 -3.05 -14.91
CA THR A 243 36.02 -3.17 -16.28
C THR A 243 37.41 -2.52 -16.43
N ARG A 244 37.60 -1.33 -15.82
CA ARG A 244 38.89 -0.63 -15.84
C ARG A 244 39.96 -1.37 -15.03
N LEU A 245 39.62 -1.86 -13.84
CA LEU A 245 40.56 -2.53 -12.95
C LEU A 245 40.98 -3.92 -13.45
N GLU A 246 40.07 -4.66 -14.08
CA GLU A 246 40.37 -5.90 -14.78
C GLU A 246 41.36 -5.65 -15.94
N GLY A 247 41.14 -4.59 -16.72
CA GLY A 247 42.02 -4.21 -17.84
C GLY A 247 43.46 -3.85 -17.43
N VAL A 248 43.68 -3.40 -16.18
CA VAL A 248 45.01 -3.08 -15.65
C VAL A 248 45.55 -4.12 -14.65
N GLY A 249 44.83 -5.25 -14.47
CA GLY A 249 45.24 -6.34 -13.57
C GLY A 249 45.22 -6.00 -12.07
N ARG A 250 44.49 -4.96 -11.65
CA ARG A 250 44.40 -4.50 -10.25
C ARG A 250 43.19 -5.09 -9.53
N LEU A 251 43.10 -6.42 -9.53
CA LEU A 251 42.01 -7.15 -8.87
C LEU A 251 42.04 -7.00 -7.34
N ASP A 252 43.19 -6.64 -6.75
CA ASP A 252 43.36 -6.35 -5.32
C ASP A 252 42.46 -5.20 -4.85
N VAL A 253 42.25 -4.19 -5.70
CA VAL A 253 41.41 -3.03 -5.37
C VAL A 253 39.92 -3.41 -5.36
N LEU A 254 39.51 -4.37 -6.20
CA LEU A 254 38.12 -4.83 -6.29
C LEU A 254 37.63 -5.49 -5.01
N GLU A 255 38.51 -6.18 -4.28
CA GLU A 255 38.15 -6.83 -3.01
C GLU A 255 37.63 -5.79 -2.00
N SER A 256 38.38 -4.71 -1.79
CA SER A 256 37.99 -3.64 -0.85
C SER A 256 36.66 -2.95 -1.22
N VAL A 257 36.42 -2.80 -2.53
CA VAL A 257 35.21 -2.18 -3.08
C VAL A 257 34.01 -3.10 -2.87
N ASN A 258 34.17 -4.39 -3.15
CA ASN A 258 33.15 -5.39 -3.00
C ASN A 258 32.77 -5.62 -1.52
N THR A 259 33.75 -5.69 -0.62
CA THR A 259 33.49 -5.78 0.83
C THR A 259 32.64 -4.60 1.30
N ARG A 260 32.97 -3.37 0.88
CA ARG A 260 32.19 -2.18 1.25
C ARG A 260 30.78 -2.19 0.66
N ALA A 261 30.59 -2.74 -0.54
CA ALA A 261 29.27 -2.93 -1.12
C ALA A 261 28.44 -3.97 -0.35
N LEU A 262 29.06 -5.06 0.12
CA LEU A 262 28.39 -6.04 0.96
C LEU A 262 28.04 -5.50 2.35
N ASP A 263 28.92 -4.75 2.99
CA ASP A 263 28.63 -4.10 4.29
C ASP A 263 27.39 -3.21 4.21
N TYR A 264 27.23 -2.47 3.10
CA TYR A 264 26.04 -1.67 2.83
C TYR A 264 24.77 -2.51 2.77
N TYR A 265 24.79 -3.68 2.11
CA TYR A 265 23.62 -4.55 2.03
C TYR A 265 23.38 -5.36 3.31
N ALA A 266 24.44 -5.75 4.02
CA ALA A 266 24.36 -6.47 5.29
C ALA A 266 23.70 -5.59 6.38
N ALA A 267 23.96 -4.28 6.36
CA ALA A 267 23.34 -3.32 7.27
C ALA A 267 21.82 -3.15 7.07
N GLN A 268 21.25 -3.63 5.96
CA GLN A 268 19.83 -3.44 5.62
C GLN A 268 18.90 -4.59 6.07
N GLY A 269 19.45 -5.65 6.71
CA GLY A 269 18.66 -6.75 7.29
C GLY A 269 18.40 -7.93 6.35
N ASP A 270 17.37 -8.72 6.68
CA ASP A 270 17.03 -9.99 6.00
C ASP A 270 16.48 -9.80 4.58
N LEU A 271 16.69 -10.84 3.76
CA LEU A 271 16.36 -10.86 2.32
C LEU A 271 14.90 -10.51 2.02
N ASP A 272 13.96 -10.92 2.88
CA ASP A 272 12.51 -10.76 2.68
C ASP A 272 12.02 -9.30 2.77
N GLY A 273 12.83 -8.39 3.32
CA GLY A 273 12.49 -6.97 3.47
C GLY A 273 13.09 -6.04 2.41
N LEU A 274 13.96 -6.56 1.55
CA LEU A 274 14.72 -5.74 0.59
C LEU A 274 13.97 -5.61 -0.74
N PRO A 275 13.78 -4.38 -1.26
CA PRO A 275 13.29 -4.19 -2.62
C PRO A 275 14.10 -4.96 -3.66
N ALA A 276 13.40 -5.54 -4.63
CA ALA A 276 13.94 -6.43 -5.64
C ALA A 276 15.19 -5.89 -6.36
N GLY A 277 15.25 -4.59 -6.65
CA GLY A 277 16.40 -3.97 -7.31
C GLY A 277 17.70 -3.98 -6.50
N SER A 278 17.61 -4.13 -5.17
CA SER A 278 18.80 -4.18 -4.30
C SER A 278 19.24 -5.58 -3.99
N LEU A 279 18.29 -6.52 -3.90
CA LEU A 279 18.60 -7.95 -3.93
C LEU A 279 19.32 -8.32 -5.23
N ASP A 280 18.86 -7.79 -6.36
CA ASP A 280 19.46 -8.00 -7.67
C ASP A 280 20.91 -7.49 -7.74
N ARG A 281 21.16 -6.26 -7.27
CA ARG A 281 22.51 -5.71 -7.18
C ARG A 281 23.40 -6.48 -6.22
N ARG A 282 22.90 -6.84 -5.05
CA ARG A 282 23.62 -7.68 -4.08
C ARG A 282 24.02 -9.02 -4.70
N ALA A 283 23.12 -9.69 -5.41
CA ALA A 283 23.41 -10.94 -6.10
C ALA A 283 24.53 -10.77 -7.14
N ARG A 284 24.52 -9.68 -7.92
CA ARG A 284 25.59 -9.36 -8.87
C ARG A 284 26.94 -9.13 -8.19
N VAL A 285 26.99 -8.39 -7.07
CA VAL A 285 28.22 -8.20 -6.28
C VAL A 285 28.79 -9.56 -5.86
N LEU A 286 27.94 -10.41 -5.27
CA LEU A 286 28.33 -11.72 -4.76
C LEU A 286 28.83 -12.63 -5.88
N GLN A 287 28.17 -12.63 -7.04
CA GLN A 287 28.65 -13.39 -8.19
C GLN A 287 30.02 -12.88 -8.67
N ALA A 288 30.19 -11.57 -8.78
CA ALA A 288 31.44 -10.95 -9.22
C ALA A 288 32.60 -11.25 -8.25
N MET A 289 32.34 -11.28 -6.94
CA MET A 289 33.31 -11.73 -5.93
C MET A 289 33.66 -13.20 -6.10
N GLY A 290 32.65 -14.05 -6.27
CA GLY A 290 32.86 -15.49 -6.44
C GLY A 290 33.70 -15.80 -7.67
N GLU A 291 33.49 -15.09 -8.77
CA GLU A 291 34.31 -15.19 -9.98
C GLU A 291 35.77 -14.78 -9.73
N ASP A 292 35.99 -13.71 -8.96
CA ASP A 292 37.34 -13.25 -8.62
C ASP A 292 38.07 -14.24 -7.69
N ASP A 293 37.35 -14.82 -6.74
CA ASP A 293 37.88 -15.82 -5.82
C ASP A 293 38.14 -17.15 -6.52
N GLN A 294 37.30 -17.52 -7.48
CA GLN A 294 37.52 -18.65 -8.37
C GLN A 294 38.77 -18.46 -9.22
N LYS A 295 39.00 -17.26 -9.78
CA LYS A 295 40.24 -16.93 -10.52
C LYS A 295 41.50 -17.01 -9.64
N ARG A 296 41.39 -16.70 -8.34
CA ARG A 296 42.49 -16.82 -7.37
C ARG A 296 42.66 -18.24 -6.80
N GLY A 297 41.79 -19.18 -7.16
CA GLY A 297 41.77 -20.53 -6.61
C GLY A 297 41.22 -20.62 -5.18
N ARG A 298 40.61 -19.55 -4.65
CA ARG A 298 39.91 -19.52 -3.34
C ARG A 298 38.51 -20.13 -3.48
N LEU A 299 38.45 -21.40 -3.87
CA LEU A 299 37.18 -22.04 -4.22
C LEU A 299 36.19 -22.07 -3.05
N ASP A 300 36.65 -22.19 -1.80
CA ASP A 300 35.83 -22.15 -0.57
C ASP A 300 35.07 -20.84 -0.40
N ALA A 301 35.77 -19.72 -0.55
CA ALA A 301 35.16 -18.39 -0.50
C ALA A 301 34.17 -18.20 -1.66
N ALA A 302 34.58 -18.57 -2.88
CA ALA A 302 33.72 -18.47 -4.05
C ALA A 302 32.40 -19.25 -3.87
N LEU A 303 32.45 -20.46 -3.31
CA LEU A 303 31.24 -21.26 -3.08
C LEU A 303 30.28 -20.60 -2.07
N MET A 304 30.80 -19.94 -1.03
CA MET A 304 29.97 -19.20 -0.07
C MET A 304 29.29 -18.01 -0.76
N GLU A 305 30.03 -17.26 -1.56
CA GLU A 305 29.52 -16.08 -2.28
C GLU A 305 28.48 -16.47 -3.33
N PHE A 306 28.74 -17.51 -4.12
CA PHE A 306 27.78 -18.03 -5.08
C PHE A 306 26.53 -18.61 -4.42
N SER A 307 26.66 -19.25 -3.25
CA SER A 307 25.51 -19.73 -2.47
C SER A 307 24.64 -18.56 -2.01
N GLU A 308 25.25 -17.46 -1.57
CA GLU A 308 24.51 -16.24 -1.20
C GLU A 308 23.81 -15.61 -2.41
N ALA A 309 24.50 -15.53 -3.55
CA ALA A 309 23.93 -15.05 -4.81
C ALA A 309 22.74 -15.91 -5.23
N HIS A 310 22.85 -17.24 -5.12
CA HIS A 310 21.79 -18.21 -5.41
C HIS A 310 20.55 -17.99 -4.54
N ARG A 311 20.72 -17.75 -3.23
CA ARG A 311 19.59 -17.41 -2.35
C ARG A 311 18.87 -16.14 -2.81
N ALA A 312 19.62 -15.10 -3.15
CA ALA A 312 19.05 -13.82 -3.60
C ALA A 312 18.36 -13.94 -4.97
N THR A 313 18.98 -14.60 -5.95
CA THR A 313 18.38 -14.81 -7.28
C THR A 313 17.18 -15.76 -7.24
N GLY A 314 17.20 -16.75 -6.35
CA GLY A 314 16.09 -17.66 -6.11
C GLY A 314 14.85 -16.95 -5.56
N ALA A 315 15.03 -16.03 -4.59
CA ALA A 315 13.95 -15.19 -4.07
C ALA A 315 13.33 -14.32 -5.19
N LEU A 316 14.18 -13.67 -6.00
CA LEU A 316 13.73 -12.84 -7.13
C LEU A 316 13.00 -13.65 -8.22
N LEU A 317 13.46 -14.88 -8.48
CA LEU A 317 12.80 -15.79 -9.42
C LEU A 317 11.44 -16.27 -8.88
N ALA A 318 11.30 -16.46 -7.57
CA ALA A 318 10.02 -16.88 -6.98
C ALA A 318 8.92 -15.82 -7.14
N GLU A 319 9.27 -14.53 -7.08
CA GLU A 319 8.32 -13.43 -7.32
C GLU A 319 7.91 -13.30 -8.78
N MET A 320 8.86 -13.47 -9.71
CA MET A 320 8.63 -13.37 -11.15
C MET A 320 9.15 -14.60 -11.92
N PRO A 321 8.47 -15.76 -11.82
CA PRO A 321 9.00 -17.02 -12.33
C PRO A 321 9.25 -17.06 -13.83
N ASN A 322 8.53 -16.25 -14.61
CA ASN A 322 8.60 -16.26 -16.08
C ASN A 322 9.28 -15.02 -16.64
N ASP A 323 9.91 -14.20 -15.80
CA ASP A 323 10.74 -13.11 -16.27
C ASP A 323 12.08 -13.66 -16.80
N PRO A 324 12.43 -13.45 -18.08
CA PRO A 324 13.65 -14.02 -18.66
C PRO A 324 14.93 -13.56 -17.96
N GLN A 325 14.98 -12.33 -17.44
CA GLN A 325 16.14 -11.82 -16.74
C GLN A 325 16.32 -12.51 -15.37
N ARG A 326 15.22 -12.78 -14.65
CA ARG A 326 15.24 -13.56 -13.40
C ARG A 326 15.64 -15.01 -13.64
N VAL A 327 15.10 -15.63 -14.70
CA VAL A 327 15.49 -16.99 -15.10
C VAL A 327 16.98 -17.05 -15.41
N PHE A 328 17.50 -16.11 -16.21
CA PHE A 328 18.91 -16.02 -16.55
C PHE A 328 19.79 -15.81 -15.31
N ALA A 329 19.47 -14.85 -14.44
CA ALA A 329 20.28 -14.57 -13.24
C ALA A 329 20.37 -15.79 -12.30
N HIS A 330 19.26 -16.50 -12.10
CA HIS A 330 19.28 -17.72 -11.29
C HIS A 330 20.02 -18.87 -11.99
N ALA A 331 19.89 -18.98 -13.32
CA ALA A 331 20.64 -19.94 -14.13
C ALA A 331 22.16 -19.75 -13.98
N GLN A 332 22.65 -18.51 -13.96
CA GLN A 332 24.06 -18.20 -13.69
C GLN A 332 24.49 -18.62 -12.28
N SER A 333 23.63 -18.43 -11.27
CA SER A 333 23.92 -18.88 -9.91
C SER A 333 24.05 -20.41 -9.82
N GLU A 334 23.15 -21.15 -10.47
CA GLU A 334 23.23 -22.61 -10.59
C GLU A 334 24.52 -23.06 -11.30
N PHE A 335 24.88 -22.40 -12.40
CA PHE A 335 26.13 -22.65 -13.11
C PHE A 335 27.36 -22.51 -12.19
N TRP A 336 27.49 -21.39 -11.48
CA TRP A 336 28.69 -21.10 -10.71
C TRP A 336 28.89 -22.03 -9.51
N ILE A 337 27.82 -22.40 -8.81
CA ILE A 337 27.88 -23.39 -7.73
C ILE A 337 28.30 -24.74 -8.31
N GLY A 338 27.62 -25.19 -9.37
CA GLY A 338 27.93 -26.47 -10.03
C GLY A 338 29.36 -26.51 -10.57
N TYR A 339 29.84 -25.42 -11.16
CA TYR A 339 31.19 -25.31 -11.71
C TYR A 339 32.26 -25.29 -10.63
N THR A 340 32.00 -24.62 -9.51
CA THR A 340 32.91 -24.61 -8.36
C THR A 340 33.05 -26.01 -7.76
N ASP A 341 31.95 -26.74 -7.59
CA ASP A 341 32.01 -28.14 -7.13
C ASP A 341 32.68 -29.06 -8.17
N TYR A 342 32.44 -28.83 -9.46
CA TYR A 342 33.13 -29.56 -10.54
C TYR A 342 34.65 -29.38 -10.47
N GLN A 343 35.15 -28.14 -10.30
CA GLN A 343 36.58 -27.85 -10.16
C GLN A 343 37.22 -28.53 -8.94
N ARG A 344 36.42 -28.78 -7.90
CA ARG A 344 36.85 -29.53 -6.70
C ARG A 344 36.73 -31.04 -6.86
N ASN A 345 36.39 -31.54 -8.04
CA ASN A 345 36.07 -32.94 -8.31
C ASN A 345 34.89 -33.48 -7.49
N ARG A 346 34.00 -32.61 -7.00
CA ARG A 346 32.77 -32.98 -6.27
C ARG A 346 31.62 -33.19 -7.25
N TYR A 347 31.79 -34.10 -8.20
CA TYR A 347 30.84 -34.31 -9.31
C TYR A 347 29.41 -34.61 -8.85
N ALA A 348 29.24 -35.39 -7.78
CA ALA A 348 27.93 -35.68 -7.20
C ALA A 348 27.22 -34.40 -6.68
N ALA A 349 27.97 -33.42 -6.17
CA ALA A 349 27.44 -32.14 -5.72
C ALA A 349 27.18 -31.18 -6.89
N ALA A 350 28.03 -31.20 -7.93
CA ALA A 350 27.86 -30.39 -9.14
C ALA A 350 26.61 -30.78 -9.97
N ARG A 351 26.29 -32.07 -10.00
CA ARG A 351 25.22 -32.67 -10.81
C ARG A 351 23.83 -32.01 -10.66
N PRO A 352 23.27 -31.83 -9.45
CA PRO A 352 21.97 -31.17 -9.28
C PRO A 352 21.99 -29.74 -9.84
N HIS A 353 23.06 -28.98 -9.60
CA HIS A 353 23.19 -27.60 -10.06
C HIS A 353 23.28 -27.48 -11.59
N PHE A 354 24.08 -28.32 -12.26
CA PHE A 354 24.08 -28.34 -13.73
C PHE A 354 22.75 -28.83 -14.32
N THR A 355 22.04 -29.73 -13.65
CA THR A 355 20.70 -30.15 -14.08
C THR A 355 19.70 -29.00 -13.98
N ALA A 356 19.74 -28.24 -12.88
CA ALA A 356 18.91 -27.06 -12.68
C ALA A 356 19.25 -25.96 -13.70
N TYR A 357 20.54 -25.70 -13.95
CA TYR A 357 21.00 -24.76 -14.96
C TYR A 357 20.45 -25.11 -16.35
N ARG A 358 20.53 -26.39 -16.76
CA ARG A 358 19.95 -26.86 -18.03
C ARG A 358 18.45 -26.62 -18.10
N ALA A 359 17.70 -26.94 -17.04
CA ALA A 359 16.26 -26.74 -17.01
C ALA A 359 15.87 -25.25 -17.13
N LEU A 360 16.63 -24.35 -16.50
CA LEU A 360 16.44 -22.90 -16.60
C LEU A 360 16.82 -22.37 -17.99
N ALA A 361 17.89 -22.88 -18.61
CA ALA A 361 18.26 -22.53 -19.97
C ALA A 361 17.21 -23.00 -21.00
N GLU A 362 16.67 -24.22 -20.85
CA GLU A 362 15.55 -24.71 -21.65
C GLU A 362 14.30 -23.84 -21.47
N LYS A 363 14.04 -23.37 -20.24
CA LYS A 363 12.96 -22.41 -19.96
C LYS A 363 13.21 -21.08 -20.66
N LEU A 364 14.44 -20.57 -20.65
CA LEU A 364 14.81 -19.32 -21.31
C LEU A 364 14.58 -19.41 -22.83
N VAL A 365 14.96 -20.51 -23.47
CA VAL A 365 14.68 -20.75 -24.91
C VAL A 365 13.18 -20.80 -25.20
N LYS A 366 12.36 -21.36 -24.30
CA LYS A 366 10.89 -21.34 -24.44
C LYS A 366 10.30 -19.94 -24.30
N LEU A 367 10.83 -19.13 -23.40
CA LEU A 367 10.41 -17.74 -23.20
C LEU A 367 10.86 -16.81 -24.33
N GLN A 368 12.00 -17.12 -24.96
CA GLN A 368 12.63 -16.33 -26.01
C GLN A 368 13.05 -17.21 -27.22
N PRO A 369 12.09 -17.72 -28.01
CA PRO A 369 12.41 -18.61 -29.13
C PRO A 369 13.32 -17.94 -30.16
N GLY A 370 14.45 -18.59 -30.48
CA GLY A 370 15.40 -18.09 -31.48
C GLY A 370 16.38 -17.03 -30.96
N ASP A 371 16.26 -16.58 -29.70
CA ASP A 371 17.25 -15.69 -29.11
C ASP A 371 18.61 -16.38 -29.00
N ALA A 372 19.63 -15.75 -29.58
CA ALA A 372 20.98 -16.31 -29.63
C ALA A 372 21.61 -16.44 -28.24
N GLY A 373 21.28 -15.55 -27.29
CA GLY A 373 21.74 -15.63 -25.91
C GLY A 373 21.14 -16.84 -25.20
N ALA A 374 19.82 -17.02 -25.27
CA ALA A 374 19.13 -18.17 -24.70
C ALA A 374 19.64 -19.51 -25.27
N LEU A 375 19.86 -19.59 -26.58
CA LEU A 375 20.44 -20.77 -27.23
C LEU A 375 21.88 -21.04 -26.80
N ARG A 376 22.68 -19.98 -26.63
CA ARG A 376 24.05 -20.07 -26.12
C ARG A 376 24.09 -20.57 -24.68
N GLU A 377 23.20 -20.09 -23.81
CA GLU A 377 23.04 -20.59 -22.43
C GLU A 377 22.67 -22.07 -22.40
N LEU A 378 21.76 -22.51 -23.28
CA LEU A 378 21.42 -23.94 -23.38
C LEU A 378 22.63 -24.77 -23.82
N GLY A 379 23.41 -24.26 -24.77
CA GLY A 379 24.64 -24.90 -25.23
C GLY A 379 25.71 -24.99 -24.12
N TYR A 380 25.83 -23.97 -23.27
CA TYR A 380 26.70 -24.02 -22.10
C TYR A 380 26.21 -25.04 -21.07
N ALA A 381 24.94 -24.98 -20.68
CA ALA A 381 24.39 -25.88 -19.68
C ALA A 381 24.49 -27.37 -20.07
N GLN A 382 24.19 -27.70 -21.33
CA GLN A 382 24.39 -29.07 -21.85
C GLN A 382 25.88 -29.42 -21.95
N GLY A 383 26.73 -28.44 -22.26
CA GLY A 383 28.18 -28.56 -22.21
C GLY A 383 28.72 -28.92 -20.84
N ASN A 384 28.20 -28.32 -19.77
CA ASN A 384 28.56 -28.65 -18.40
C ASN A 384 28.14 -30.08 -18.03
N ILE A 385 26.96 -30.54 -18.46
CA ILE A 385 26.53 -31.93 -18.30
C ILE A 385 27.46 -32.89 -19.07
N CYS A 386 27.81 -32.56 -20.31
CA CYS A 386 28.80 -33.29 -21.12
C CYS A 386 30.13 -33.45 -20.37
N SER A 387 30.72 -32.36 -19.89
CA SER A 387 31.97 -32.39 -19.12
C SER A 387 31.85 -33.16 -17.81
N LEU A 388 30.70 -33.09 -17.13
CA LEU A 388 30.43 -33.82 -15.90
C LEU A 388 30.36 -35.34 -16.12
N GLU A 389 29.61 -35.81 -17.13
CA GLU A 389 29.49 -37.25 -17.44
C GLU A 389 30.79 -37.87 -17.94
N LEU A 390 31.62 -37.09 -18.64
CA LEU A 390 32.95 -37.55 -19.05
C LEU A 390 33.90 -37.68 -17.86
N ALA A 391 33.77 -36.81 -16.85
CA ALA A 391 34.59 -36.85 -15.64
C ALA A 391 34.12 -37.91 -14.63
N GLU A 392 32.80 -38.11 -14.49
CA GLU A 392 32.22 -39.06 -13.53
C GLU A 392 32.11 -40.46 -14.15
N GLN A 393 32.94 -41.40 -13.67
CA GLN A 393 32.90 -42.83 -14.03
C GLN A 393 33.15 -43.14 -15.52
N ALA A 394 33.58 -42.13 -16.30
CA ALA A 394 33.76 -42.20 -17.74
C ALA A 394 32.54 -42.86 -18.40
N ARG A 395 31.31 -42.36 -18.19
CA ARG A 395 30.05 -42.89 -18.76
C ARG A 395 29.86 -42.40 -20.20
N PRO A 396 30.43 -43.07 -21.22
CA PRO A 396 30.66 -42.41 -22.51
C PRO A 396 29.37 -42.13 -23.29
N PRO A 397 28.33 -43.01 -23.29
CA PRO A 397 27.07 -42.74 -23.98
C PRO A 397 26.32 -41.49 -23.48
N ALA A 398 26.17 -41.34 -22.16
CA ALA A 398 25.42 -40.23 -21.58
C ALA A 398 26.14 -38.89 -21.82
N GLY A 399 27.46 -38.86 -21.66
CA GLY A 399 28.28 -37.70 -22.00
C GLY A 399 28.16 -37.34 -23.47
N LEU A 400 28.25 -38.32 -24.37
CA LEU A 400 28.16 -38.11 -25.81
C LEU A 400 26.84 -37.47 -26.25
N GLU A 401 25.70 -37.92 -25.68
CA GLU A 401 24.40 -37.31 -25.96
C GLU A 401 24.36 -35.84 -25.53
N ALA A 402 24.80 -35.54 -24.30
CA ALA A 402 24.86 -34.17 -23.81
C ALA A 402 25.78 -33.28 -24.66
N CYS A 403 26.94 -33.79 -25.11
CA CYS A 403 27.85 -33.02 -25.98
C CYS A 403 27.22 -32.73 -27.35
N ARG A 404 26.46 -33.68 -27.92
CA ARG A 404 25.72 -33.48 -29.17
C ARG A 404 24.61 -32.44 -29.01
N SER A 405 23.86 -32.49 -27.91
CA SER A 405 22.84 -31.47 -27.64
C SER A 405 23.48 -30.08 -27.50
N ALA A 406 24.60 -29.99 -26.76
CA ALA A 406 25.33 -28.73 -26.58
C ALA A 406 25.80 -28.14 -27.92
N LEU A 407 26.32 -28.98 -28.81
CA LEU A 407 26.70 -28.58 -30.17
C LEU A 407 25.48 -28.10 -30.97
N ALA A 408 24.38 -28.85 -30.97
CA ALA A 408 23.17 -28.49 -31.70
C ALA A 408 22.55 -27.14 -31.25
N ALA A 409 22.59 -26.84 -29.95
CA ALA A 409 22.16 -25.55 -29.41
C ALA A 409 23.08 -24.40 -29.87
N MET A 410 24.40 -24.62 -29.83
CA MET A 410 25.38 -23.62 -30.24
C MET A 410 25.38 -23.37 -31.76
N GLU A 411 25.13 -24.39 -32.57
CA GLU A 411 24.91 -24.24 -34.01
C GLU A 411 23.67 -23.37 -34.31
N GLN A 412 22.59 -23.53 -33.55
CA GLN A 412 21.42 -22.68 -33.68
C GLN A 412 21.75 -21.24 -33.29
N ALA A 413 22.48 -21.01 -32.20
CA ALA A 413 22.95 -19.69 -31.81
C ALA A 413 23.81 -19.04 -32.91
N ALA A 414 24.73 -19.80 -33.51
CA ALA A 414 25.59 -19.35 -34.60
C ALA A 414 24.80 -19.04 -35.88
N ARG A 415 23.74 -19.79 -36.18
CA ARG A 415 22.81 -19.46 -37.29
C ARG A 415 22.04 -18.16 -37.04
N SER A 416 21.65 -17.90 -35.80
CA SER A 416 20.98 -16.64 -35.42
C SER A 416 21.91 -15.42 -35.47
N ARG A 417 23.23 -15.60 -35.22
CA ARG A 417 24.24 -14.54 -35.27
C ARG A 417 25.52 -14.99 -36.00
N PRO A 418 25.50 -15.09 -37.35
CA PRO A 418 26.59 -15.71 -38.13
C PRO A 418 27.91 -14.92 -38.16
N HIS A 419 27.90 -13.67 -37.71
CA HIS A 419 29.08 -12.80 -37.65
C HIS A 419 29.61 -12.58 -36.22
N ASP A 420 28.99 -13.21 -35.22
CA ASP A 420 29.44 -13.09 -33.82
C ASP A 420 30.65 -14.01 -33.58
N ALA A 421 31.82 -13.40 -33.39
CA ALA A 421 33.07 -14.11 -33.17
C ALA A 421 33.08 -14.90 -31.84
N GLY A 422 32.38 -14.41 -30.81
CA GLY A 422 32.25 -15.09 -29.53
C GLY A 422 31.49 -16.40 -29.68
N ILE A 423 30.31 -16.36 -30.32
CA ILE A 423 29.51 -17.56 -30.58
C ILE A 423 30.26 -18.56 -31.47
N LYS A 424 31.04 -18.10 -32.45
CA LYS A 424 31.91 -18.98 -33.24
C LYS A 424 32.98 -19.66 -32.39
N ALA A 425 33.63 -18.93 -31.48
CA ALA A 425 34.61 -19.51 -30.57
C ALA A 425 33.96 -20.57 -29.65
N ASP A 426 32.77 -20.29 -29.14
CA ASP A 426 32.00 -21.26 -28.35
C ASP A 426 31.60 -22.50 -29.15
N LEU A 427 31.21 -22.33 -30.41
CA LEU A 427 30.88 -23.43 -31.32
C LEU A 427 32.09 -24.33 -31.57
N ALA A 428 33.26 -23.75 -31.83
CA ALA A 428 34.50 -24.51 -31.95
C ALA A 428 34.85 -25.26 -30.66
N ASN A 429 34.63 -24.65 -29.50
CA ASN A 429 34.76 -25.32 -28.21
C ASN A 429 33.76 -26.48 -28.05
N ARG A 430 32.52 -26.37 -28.54
CA ARG A 430 31.56 -27.51 -28.53
C ARG A 430 32.03 -28.67 -29.40
N HIS A 431 32.58 -28.40 -30.59
CA HIS A 431 33.21 -29.44 -31.42
C HIS A 431 34.40 -30.11 -30.69
N ALA A 432 35.21 -29.34 -29.97
CA ALA A 432 36.30 -29.87 -29.16
C ALA A 432 35.83 -30.87 -28.11
N TRP A 433 34.80 -30.52 -27.33
CA TRP A 433 34.22 -31.39 -26.30
C TRP A 433 33.57 -32.64 -26.89
N LEU A 434 32.86 -32.51 -28.02
CA LEU A 434 32.29 -33.67 -28.71
C LEU A 434 33.38 -34.61 -29.23
N ALA A 435 34.48 -34.07 -29.77
CA ALA A 435 35.62 -34.86 -30.20
C ALA A 435 36.24 -35.65 -29.03
N ASP A 436 36.40 -35.02 -27.87
CA ASP A 436 36.94 -35.68 -26.68
C ASP A 436 36.00 -36.78 -26.16
N ALA A 437 34.69 -36.53 -26.18
CA ALA A 437 33.68 -37.55 -25.85
C ALA A 437 33.74 -38.75 -26.81
N LEU A 438 33.82 -38.49 -28.12
CA LEU A 438 33.94 -39.52 -29.15
C LEU A 438 35.22 -40.33 -29.00
N ASN A 439 36.35 -39.66 -28.73
CA ASN A 439 37.62 -40.33 -28.49
C ASN A 439 37.56 -41.23 -27.25
N ALA A 440 37.00 -40.74 -26.15
CA ALA A 440 36.79 -41.51 -24.92
C ALA A 440 35.86 -42.72 -25.15
N ALA A 441 34.89 -42.59 -26.06
CA ALA A 441 34.03 -43.70 -26.50
C ALA A 441 34.69 -44.64 -27.52
N GLY A 442 35.94 -44.39 -27.93
CA GLY A 442 36.67 -45.19 -28.92
C GLY A 442 36.39 -44.84 -30.39
N ASN A 443 35.55 -43.84 -30.66
CA ASN A 443 35.15 -43.40 -32.00
C ASN A 443 36.15 -42.38 -32.57
N LYS A 444 37.42 -42.79 -32.72
CA LYS A 444 38.53 -41.89 -33.06
C LYS A 444 38.39 -41.20 -34.43
N ARG A 445 37.76 -41.84 -35.41
CA ARG A 445 37.53 -41.24 -36.74
C ARG A 445 36.51 -40.10 -36.68
N ASP A 446 35.42 -40.29 -35.96
CA ASP A 446 34.41 -39.24 -35.76
C ASP A 446 35.00 -38.11 -34.91
N ALA A 447 35.79 -38.44 -33.88
CA ALA A 447 36.52 -37.44 -33.11
C ALA A 447 37.44 -36.57 -33.99
N LEU A 448 38.15 -37.19 -34.94
CA LEU A 448 39.00 -36.46 -35.88
C LEU A 448 38.18 -35.53 -36.80
N ALA A 449 37.00 -35.96 -37.26
CA ALA A 449 36.10 -35.14 -38.05
C ALA A 449 35.63 -33.90 -37.27
N GLU A 450 35.27 -34.07 -35.99
CA GLU A 450 34.89 -32.96 -35.12
C GLU A 450 36.06 -31.99 -34.84
N ARG A 451 37.28 -32.52 -34.63
CA ARG A 451 38.48 -31.66 -34.53
C ARG A 451 38.74 -30.88 -35.81
N GLN A 452 38.44 -31.44 -36.98
CA GLN A 452 38.56 -30.73 -38.26
C GLN A 452 37.54 -29.58 -38.39
N GLN A 453 36.31 -29.75 -37.86
CA GLN A 453 35.33 -28.66 -37.78
C GLN A 453 35.81 -27.56 -36.84
N GLN A 454 36.29 -27.92 -35.65
CA GLN A 454 36.91 -26.96 -34.71
C GLN A 454 38.06 -26.18 -35.39
N ALA A 455 38.97 -26.86 -36.06
CA ALA A 455 40.12 -26.24 -36.71
C ALA A 455 39.70 -25.25 -37.80
N THR A 456 38.69 -25.59 -38.60
CA THR A 456 38.14 -24.70 -39.65
C THR A 456 37.60 -23.39 -39.05
N ILE A 457 36.84 -23.47 -37.95
CA ILE A 457 36.31 -22.28 -37.29
C ILE A 457 37.44 -21.44 -36.69
N MET A 458 38.45 -22.08 -36.10
CA MET A 458 39.59 -21.39 -35.51
C MET A 458 40.50 -20.74 -36.56
N ASP A 459 40.66 -21.36 -37.74
CA ASP A 459 41.36 -20.77 -38.90
C ASP A 459 40.66 -19.47 -39.33
N ASP A 460 39.32 -19.46 -39.38
CA ASP A 460 38.54 -18.26 -39.70
C ASP A 460 38.67 -17.16 -38.65
N LEU A 461 38.62 -17.50 -37.36
CA LEU A 461 38.78 -16.54 -36.26
C LEU A 461 40.17 -15.90 -36.26
N LEU A 462 41.23 -16.70 -36.46
CA LEU A 462 42.61 -16.21 -36.56
C LEU A 462 42.90 -15.40 -37.83
N ARG A 463 42.12 -15.62 -38.90
CA ARG A 463 42.20 -14.77 -40.09
C ARG A 463 41.61 -13.39 -39.84
N ILE A 464 40.56 -13.30 -39.01
CA ILE A 464 39.91 -12.04 -38.64
C ILE A 464 40.74 -11.27 -37.60
N ASP A 465 41.20 -11.96 -36.56
CA ASP A 465 42.05 -11.39 -35.50
C ASP A 465 43.32 -12.22 -35.29
N PRO A 466 44.36 -11.98 -36.12
CA PRO A 466 45.62 -12.71 -36.03
C PRO A 466 46.40 -12.45 -34.74
N ALA A 467 46.13 -11.35 -34.03
CA ALA A 467 46.85 -11.01 -32.80
C ALA A 467 46.25 -11.68 -31.55
N ASN A 468 45.07 -12.29 -31.68
CA ASN A 468 44.37 -12.90 -30.56
C ASN A 468 45.11 -14.12 -29.98
N ALA A 469 45.72 -13.95 -28.81
CA ALA A 469 46.45 -15.03 -28.15
C ALA A 469 45.52 -16.18 -27.72
N ALA A 470 44.28 -15.89 -27.33
CA ALA A 470 43.32 -16.92 -26.92
C ALA A 470 42.92 -17.80 -28.11
N TYR A 471 42.57 -17.21 -29.26
CA TYR A 471 42.28 -18.00 -30.47
C TYR A 471 43.49 -18.81 -30.94
N ARG A 472 44.70 -18.25 -30.81
CA ARG A 472 45.94 -18.97 -31.15
C ARG A 472 46.19 -20.15 -30.22
N GLN A 473 45.88 -20.02 -28.94
CA GLN A 473 45.95 -21.10 -27.97
C GLN A 473 44.94 -22.20 -28.30
N ASP A 474 43.67 -21.86 -28.53
CA ASP A 474 42.63 -22.85 -28.86
C ASP A 474 42.94 -23.58 -30.18
N TRP A 475 43.49 -22.86 -31.16
CA TRP A 475 44.00 -23.44 -32.39
C TRP A 475 45.18 -24.40 -32.16
N MET A 476 46.17 -24.00 -31.34
CA MET A 476 47.29 -24.89 -30.96
C MET A 476 46.78 -26.19 -30.34
N LEU A 477 45.83 -26.09 -29.41
CA LEU A 477 45.23 -27.26 -28.74
C LEU A 477 44.48 -28.14 -29.74
N SER A 478 43.72 -27.55 -30.67
CA SER A 478 43.05 -28.28 -31.74
C SER A 478 44.05 -29.08 -32.60
N ARG A 479 45.15 -28.45 -33.05
CA ARG A 479 46.18 -29.11 -33.85
C ARG A 479 46.92 -30.21 -33.09
N TYR A 480 47.19 -30.02 -31.80
CA TYR A 480 47.77 -31.06 -30.95
C TYR A 480 46.84 -32.27 -30.80
N SER A 481 45.55 -32.05 -30.49
CA SER A 481 44.57 -33.14 -30.37
C SER A 481 44.34 -33.87 -31.70
N MET A 482 44.37 -33.17 -32.83
CA MET A 482 44.36 -33.82 -34.16
C MET A 482 45.60 -34.70 -34.36
N ALA A 483 46.78 -34.21 -33.98
CA ALA A 483 48.01 -34.97 -34.12
C ALA A 483 47.97 -36.29 -33.35
N THR A 484 47.47 -36.27 -32.11
CA THR A 484 47.33 -37.47 -31.29
C THR A 484 46.31 -38.46 -31.89
N LEU A 485 45.17 -37.96 -32.38
CA LEU A 485 44.16 -38.80 -33.04
C LEU A 485 44.68 -39.44 -34.34
N LEU A 486 45.41 -38.67 -35.16
CA LEU A 486 46.02 -39.17 -36.40
C LEU A 486 47.08 -40.23 -36.12
N SER A 487 47.91 -40.02 -35.09
CA SER A 487 48.91 -41.00 -34.64
C SER A 487 48.24 -42.31 -34.22
N ASP A 488 47.18 -42.22 -33.41
CA ASP A 488 46.40 -43.37 -32.95
C ASP A 488 45.71 -44.12 -34.09
N LEU A 489 45.34 -43.42 -35.16
CA LEU A 489 44.76 -43.99 -36.38
C LEU A 489 45.83 -44.53 -37.36
N GLY A 490 47.12 -44.37 -37.05
CA GLY A 490 48.23 -44.83 -37.86
C GLY A 490 48.69 -43.87 -38.97
N ASP A 491 48.06 -42.69 -39.11
CA ASP A 491 48.50 -41.65 -40.04
C ASP A 491 49.64 -40.82 -39.43
N LYS A 492 50.85 -41.38 -39.50
CA LYS A 492 52.06 -40.75 -38.97
C LYS A 492 52.40 -39.43 -39.67
N THR A 493 52.12 -39.32 -40.96
CA THR A 493 52.43 -38.12 -41.76
C THR A 493 51.50 -36.97 -41.36
N GLY A 494 50.19 -37.22 -41.29
CA GLY A 494 49.21 -36.25 -40.82
C GLY A 494 49.45 -35.86 -39.35
N ALA A 495 49.81 -36.84 -38.52
CA ALA A 495 50.14 -36.60 -37.12
C ALA A 495 51.32 -35.63 -36.97
N ARG A 496 52.43 -35.88 -37.68
CA ARG A 496 53.61 -35.00 -37.66
C ARG A 496 53.27 -33.60 -38.19
N GLY A 497 52.50 -33.51 -39.28
CA GLY A 497 52.07 -32.22 -39.83
C GLY A 497 51.27 -31.39 -38.81
N SER A 498 50.29 -32.00 -38.16
CA SER A 498 49.46 -31.35 -37.14
C SER A 498 50.28 -30.97 -35.90
N ALA A 499 51.19 -31.85 -35.45
CA ALA A 499 52.07 -31.57 -34.32
C ALA A 499 53.04 -30.42 -34.59
N SER A 500 53.58 -30.31 -35.81
CA SER A 500 54.42 -29.18 -36.23
C SER A 500 53.65 -27.86 -36.20
N LEU A 501 52.40 -27.83 -36.68
CA LEU A 501 51.54 -26.65 -36.58
C LEU A 501 51.28 -26.25 -35.12
N ALA A 502 50.98 -27.22 -34.25
CA ALA A 502 50.83 -26.96 -32.81
C ALA A 502 52.12 -26.39 -32.21
N MET A 503 53.29 -26.94 -32.54
CA MET A 503 54.60 -26.45 -32.10
C MET A 503 54.85 -25.00 -32.53
N GLN A 504 54.55 -24.68 -33.80
CA GLN A 504 54.70 -23.32 -34.32
C GLN A 504 53.81 -22.33 -33.58
N ALA A 505 52.55 -22.70 -33.29
CA ALA A 505 51.66 -21.85 -32.50
C ALA A 505 52.16 -21.69 -31.05
N ALA A 506 52.60 -22.76 -30.40
CA ALA A 506 53.19 -22.71 -29.06
C ALA A 506 54.40 -21.76 -29.01
N ASN A 507 55.30 -21.84 -29.98
CA ASN A 507 56.48 -20.97 -30.06
C ASN A 507 56.09 -19.50 -30.29
N ARG A 508 55.07 -19.21 -31.11
CA ARG A 508 54.56 -17.85 -31.29
C ARG A 508 53.92 -17.29 -30.02
N LEU A 509 53.15 -18.11 -29.30
CA LEU A 509 52.57 -17.72 -28.01
C LEU A 509 53.69 -17.39 -27.00
N ILE A 510 54.66 -18.28 -26.82
CA ILE A 510 55.80 -18.08 -25.91
C ILE A 510 56.61 -16.83 -26.30
N ALA A 511 56.72 -16.49 -27.60
CA ALA A 511 57.38 -15.26 -28.01
C ALA A 511 56.64 -13.99 -27.55
N THR A 512 55.32 -14.05 -27.34
CA THR A 512 54.52 -12.92 -26.83
C THR A 512 54.54 -12.80 -25.31
N ASP A 513 54.61 -13.92 -24.59
CA ASP A 513 54.77 -13.96 -23.13
C ASP A 513 55.70 -15.14 -22.76
N PRO A 514 57.02 -14.89 -22.65
CA PRO A 514 58.01 -15.93 -22.38
C PRO A 514 57.86 -16.60 -21.01
N ASP A 515 57.24 -15.92 -20.05
CA ASP A 515 57.09 -16.38 -18.67
C ASP A 515 55.78 -17.16 -18.45
N ASN A 516 54.93 -17.26 -19.48
CA ASN A 516 53.68 -18.01 -19.43
C ASN A 516 53.94 -19.52 -19.24
N ARG A 517 53.73 -19.99 -18.01
CA ARG A 517 53.97 -21.39 -17.63
C ARG A 517 53.09 -22.39 -18.36
N ASP A 518 51.86 -22.01 -18.73
CA ASP A 518 50.95 -22.90 -19.43
C ASP A 518 51.44 -23.18 -20.84
N TRP A 519 51.87 -22.14 -21.56
CA TRP A 519 52.41 -22.30 -22.92
C TRP A 519 53.73 -23.07 -22.93
N LEU A 520 54.61 -22.83 -21.95
CA LEU A 520 55.83 -23.62 -21.77
C LEU A 520 55.51 -25.10 -21.51
N THR A 521 54.49 -25.39 -20.69
CA THR A 521 54.04 -26.75 -20.40
C THR A 521 53.47 -27.43 -21.64
N TRP A 522 52.65 -26.73 -22.42
CA TRP A 522 52.11 -27.25 -23.68
C TRP A 522 53.19 -27.53 -24.71
N ARG A 523 54.19 -26.65 -24.86
CA ARG A 523 55.35 -26.92 -25.73
C ARG A 523 56.07 -28.20 -25.33
N LEU A 524 56.33 -28.38 -24.03
CA LEU A 524 56.97 -29.60 -23.50
C LEU A 524 56.12 -30.84 -23.79
N ARG A 525 54.79 -30.76 -23.59
CA ARG A 525 53.87 -31.86 -23.88
C ARG A 525 53.90 -32.24 -25.36
N ILE A 526 53.88 -31.27 -26.28
CA ILE A 526 53.99 -31.55 -27.72
C ILE A 526 55.31 -32.26 -28.04
N LEU A 527 56.44 -31.81 -27.48
CA LEU A 527 57.75 -32.46 -27.68
C LEU A 527 57.85 -33.86 -27.05
N GLN A 528 57.09 -34.13 -25.99
CA GLN A 528 57.03 -35.45 -25.37
C GLN A 528 56.23 -36.43 -26.24
N SER A 529 55.10 -35.99 -26.78
CA SER A 529 54.25 -36.80 -27.67
C SER A 529 54.86 -36.98 -29.07
N PHE A 530 55.62 -36.00 -29.55
CA PHE A 530 56.24 -35.98 -30.89
C PHE A 530 57.73 -35.58 -30.80
N PRO A 531 58.61 -36.49 -30.34
CA PRO A 531 60.02 -36.19 -30.08
C PRO A 531 60.84 -35.83 -31.31
N ASP A 532 60.38 -36.25 -32.48
CA ASP A 532 60.99 -35.99 -33.80
C ASP A 532 60.91 -34.51 -34.22
N LEU A 533 60.14 -33.68 -33.50
CA LEU A 533 60.13 -32.23 -33.66
C LEU A 533 61.30 -31.52 -32.97
N LYS A 534 62.06 -32.19 -32.07
CA LYS A 534 63.23 -31.59 -31.41
C LYS A 534 64.39 -31.31 -32.36
N THR A 535 64.42 -31.97 -33.52
CA THR A 535 65.55 -31.92 -34.46
C THR A 535 65.43 -30.85 -35.53
N GLU A 536 64.31 -30.10 -35.58
CA GLU A 536 64.15 -28.97 -36.50
C GLU A 536 64.79 -27.71 -35.87
N LYS A 537 66.02 -27.40 -36.33
CA LYS A 537 66.76 -26.16 -36.02
C LYS A 537 66.42 -25.05 -37.00
#